data_AF-A0A6S6LU72-F1
#
_entry.id   AF-A0A6S6LU72-F1
#
_cell.length_a   1.000
_cell.length_b   1.000
_cell.length_c   1.000
_cell.angle_alpha   90.00
_cell.angle_beta   90.00
_cell.angle_gamma   90.00
#
_symmetry.space_group_name_H-M   'P 1'
#
loop_
_entity.id
_entity.type
_entity.pdbx_description
1 polymer ?
#
loop_
_entity_poly.entity_id
_entity_poly.type
_entity_poly.pdbx_seq_one_letter_code
_entity_poly.pdbx_strand_id
1 'polypeptide(L)'
;MSVFDELEEVTNQQYLHGDLPKWLADPLLAVARSPELCQEKEYLVEILLAQVREYDVYAEAGCCKWAYDHEDIARTLRWLEEQ
;
A
#
# COMPACT_ATOMS: atom_id res chain seq x y z
N MET A 1 4.48 6.72 15.79
CA MET A 1 4.00 5.48 15.16
C MET A 1 5.07 5.03 14.18
N SER A 2 5.25 3.73 13.98
CA SER A 2 6.16 3.23 12.93
C SER A 2 5.47 3.37 11.56
N VAL A 3 6.25 3.36 10.47
CA VAL A 3 5.68 3.35 9.11
C VAL A 3 4.74 2.16 8.90
N PHE A 4 5.00 1.04 9.56
CA PHE A 4 4.17 -0.17 9.55
C PHE A 4 2.80 0.03 10.21
N ASP A 5 2.78 0.67 11.38
CA ASP A 5 1.55 0.99 12.11
C ASP A 5 0.68 1.97 11.30
N GLU A 6 1.31 2.96 10.66
CA GLU A 6 0.64 3.89 9.77
C GLU A 6 0.10 3.21 8.50
N LEU A 7 0.86 2.25 7.93
CA LEU A 7 0.41 1.44 6.79
C LEU A 7 -0.81 0.60 7.16
N GLU A 8 -0.83 -0.03 8.34
CA GLU A 8 -2.00 -0.80 8.81
C GLU A 8 -3.23 0.10 8.97
N GLU A 9 -3.07 1.28 9.57
CA GLU A 9 -4.18 2.21 9.78
C GLU A 9 -4.79 2.68 8.45
N VAL A 10 -3.96 3.20 7.54
CA VAL A 10 -4.43 3.69 6.23
C VAL A 10 -5.04 2.56 5.41
N THR A 11 -4.44 1.38 5.40
CA THR A 11 -4.99 0.22 4.69
C THR A 11 -6.37 -0.15 5.21
N ASN A 12 -6.56 -0.18 6.53
CA ASN A 12 -7.87 -0.45 7.12
C ASN A 12 -8.88 0.66 6.80
N GLN A 13 -8.49 1.94 6.86
CA GLN A 13 -9.37 3.05 6.50
C GLN A 13 -9.86 2.92 5.05
N GLN A 14 -8.93 2.79 4.10
CA GLN A 14 -9.27 2.68 2.67
C GLN A 14 -10.08 1.40 2.37
N TYR A 15 -9.80 0.29 3.07
CA TYR A 15 -10.58 -0.94 2.94
C TYR A 15 -12.01 -0.79 3.48
N LEU A 16 -12.18 -0.16 4.65
CA LEU A 16 -13.48 0.09 5.26
C LEU A 16 -14.33 1.10 4.46
N HIS A 17 -13.68 2.07 3.81
CA HIS A 17 -14.32 3.02 2.91
C HIS A 17 -14.78 2.38 1.59
N GLY A 18 -14.23 1.22 1.23
CA GLY A 18 -14.58 0.48 0.03
C GLY A 18 -13.76 0.87 -1.21
N ASP A 19 -12.84 1.82 -1.07
CA ASP A 19 -11.90 2.20 -2.12
C ASP A 19 -10.89 1.07 -2.37
N LEU A 20 -10.26 0.55 -1.30
CA LEU A 20 -9.23 -0.47 -1.42
C LEU A 20 -9.86 -1.88 -1.43
N PRO A 21 -9.66 -2.71 -2.47
CA PRO A 21 -10.23 -4.04 -2.50
C PRO A 21 -9.50 -5.01 -1.55
N LYS A 22 -10.22 -6.02 -1.03
CA LYS A 22 -9.66 -6.99 -0.05
C LYS A 22 -8.38 -7.66 -0.54
N TRP A 23 -8.31 -8.02 -1.82
CA TRP A 23 -7.15 -8.72 -2.39
C TRP A 23 -5.87 -7.87 -2.39
N LEU A 24 -6.00 -6.54 -2.30
CA LEU A 24 -4.89 -5.60 -2.17
C LEU A 24 -4.61 -5.25 -0.70
N ALA A 25 -5.66 -5.14 0.12
CA ALA A 25 -5.54 -4.90 1.55
C ALA A 25 -4.84 -6.06 2.30
N ASP A 26 -5.13 -7.32 1.96
CA ASP A 26 -4.56 -8.51 2.62
C ASP A 26 -3.01 -8.52 2.60
N PRO A 27 -2.33 -8.36 1.44
CA PRO A 27 -0.86 -8.33 1.41
C PRO A 27 -0.27 -7.08 2.07
N LEU A 28 -0.93 -5.92 2.00
CA LEU A 28 -0.51 -4.70 2.70
C LEU A 28 -0.50 -4.88 4.23
N LEU A 29 -1.56 -5.50 4.77
CA LEU A 29 -1.66 -5.84 6.19
C LEU A 29 -0.63 -6.89 6.60
N ALA A 30 -0.31 -7.85 5.72
CA ALA A 30 0.73 -8.84 5.98
C ALA A 30 2.11 -8.19 6.16
N VAL A 31 2.44 -7.20 5.33
CA VAL A 31 3.66 -6.38 5.44
C VAL A 31 3.66 -5.57 6.74
N ALA A 32 2.55 -4.88 7.04
CA ALA A 32 2.43 -4.07 8.26
C ALA A 32 2.58 -4.91 9.55
N ARG A 33 2.08 -6.15 9.55
CA ARG A 33 2.16 -7.08 10.68
C ARG A 33 3.49 -7.83 10.77
N SER A 34 4.35 -7.71 9.76
CA SER A 34 5.64 -8.40 9.70
C SER A 34 6.82 -7.42 9.57
N PRO A 35 6.97 -6.45 10.50
CA PRO A 35 8.03 -5.44 10.41
C PRO A 35 9.43 -6.05 10.46
N GLU A 36 9.60 -7.17 11.17
CA GLU A 36 10.89 -7.89 11.28
C GLU A 36 11.40 -8.42 9.93
N LEU A 37 10.49 -8.76 9.01
CA LEU A 37 10.85 -9.24 7.66
C LEU A 37 11.16 -8.10 6.69
N CYS A 38 10.73 -6.88 7.02
CA CYS A 38 10.83 -5.71 6.17
C CYS A 38 11.76 -4.64 6.75
N GLN A 39 12.53 -4.98 7.79
CA GLN A 39 13.37 -4.02 8.52
C GLN A 39 14.47 -3.41 7.64
N GLU A 40 15.02 -4.18 6.70
CA GLU A 40 15.98 -3.67 5.71
C GLU A 40 15.31 -2.99 4.50
N LYS A 41 13.99 -3.09 4.40
CA LYS A 41 13.16 -2.61 3.29
C LYS A 41 12.15 -1.54 3.74
N GLU A 42 12.40 -0.85 4.87
CA GLU A 42 11.51 0.18 5.41
C GLU A 42 11.16 1.26 4.37
N TYR A 43 12.10 1.62 3.49
CA TYR A 43 11.86 2.58 2.41
C TYR A 43 10.79 2.11 1.39
N LEU A 44 10.66 0.79 1.15
CA LEU A 44 9.60 0.25 0.28
C LEU A 44 8.24 0.34 0.98
N VAL A 45 8.22 0.22 2.30
CA VAL A 45 7.02 0.37 3.12
C VAL A 45 6.55 1.82 3.13
N GLU A 46 7.48 2.79 3.16
CA GLU A 46 7.17 4.21 2.98
C GLU A 46 6.57 4.50 1.60
N ILE A 47 7.10 3.87 0.54
CA ILE A 47 6.54 3.98 -0.81
C ILE A 47 5.12 3.38 -0.86
N LEU A 48 4.91 2.19 -0.29
CA LEU A 48 3.58 1.58 -0.22
C LEU A 48 2.59 2.47 0.53
N LEU A 49 3.01 3.05 1.64
CA LEU A 49 2.17 3.94 2.41
C LEU A 49 1.74 5.17 1.60
N ALA A 50 2.67 5.79 0.86
CA ALA A 50 2.32 6.89 -0.05
C ALA A 50 1.32 6.42 -1.12
N GLN A 51 1.57 5.25 -1.72
CA GLN A 51 0.70 4.66 -2.74
C GLN A 51 -0.72 4.38 -2.22
N VAL A 52 -0.87 3.88 -0.99
CA VAL A 52 -2.18 3.58 -0.39
C VAL A 52 -2.89 4.86 0.04
N ARG A 53 -2.16 5.87 0.54
CA ARG A 53 -2.73 7.19 0.89
C ARG A 53 -3.27 7.93 -0.32
N GLU A 54 -2.56 7.85 -1.44
CA GLU A 54 -2.93 8.47 -2.71
C GLU A 54 -3.63 7.47 -3.65
N TYR A 55 -4.12 6.35 -3.12
CA TYR A 55 -4.88 5.37 -3.89
C TYR A 55 -6.25 5.96 -4.20
N ASP A 56 -6.50 6.20 -5.48
CA ASP A 56 -7.77 6.71 -5.98
C ASP A 56 -8.28 5.78 -7.08
N VAL A 57 -9.43 5.14 -6.84
CA VAL A 57 -10.08 4.22 -7.80
C VAL A 57 -10.43 4.92 -9.12
N TYR A 58 -10.54 6.25 -9.12
CA TYR A 58 -10.86 7.07 -10.29
C TYR A 58 -9.63 7.80 -10.85
N ALA A 59 -8.41 7.47 -10.40
CA ALA A 59 -7.16 8.04 -10.90
C ALA A 59 -7.04 7.96 -12.44
N GLU A 60 -7.60 6.89 -13.03
CA GLU A 60 -7.60 6.65 -14.47
C GLU A 60 -8.69 7.41 -15.24
N ALA A 61 -9.68 8.02 -14.55
CA ALA A 61 -10.72 8.82 -15.19
C ALA A 61 -10.24 10.25 -15.53
N GLY A 62 -9.10 10.68 -14.98
CA GLY A 62 -8.46 11.96 -15.27
C GLY A 62 -7.41 11.87 -16.38
N CYS A 63 -7.36 12.87 -17.26
CA CYS A 63 -6.35 13.02 -18.33
C CYS A 63 -4.89 13.19 -17.81
N CYS A 64 -4.66 13.08 -16.51
CA CYS A 64 -3.37 13.20 -15.85
C CYS A 64 -3.35 12.19 -14.69
N LYS A 65 -2.38 11.26 -14.66
CA LYS A 65 -2.17 10.38 -13.50
C LYS A 65 -1.67 11.23 -12.33
N TRP A 66 -2.57 11.58 -11.42
CA TRP A 66 -2.23 12.24 -10.14
C TRP A 66 -2.37 11.31 -8.94
N ALA A 67 -2.64 10.01 -9.17
CA ALA A 67 -2.86 9.03 -8.12
C ALA A 67 -2.29 7.67 -8.53
N TYR A 68 -2.01 6.83 -7.54
CA TYR A 68 -1.48 5.48 -7.74
C TYR A 68 -2.63 4.50 -7.93
N ASP A 69 -2.43 3.58 -8.87
CA ASP A 69 -3.35 2.49 -9.14
C ASP A 69 -2.85 1.17 -8.52
N HIS A 70 -3.65 0.14 -8.70
CA HIS A 70 -3.40 -1.18 -8.12
C HIS A 70 -2.12 -1.84 -8.68
N GLU A 71 -1.69 -1.50 -9.88
CA GLU A 71 -0.46 -2.05 -10.47
C GLU A 71 0.79 -1.48 -9.79
N ASP A 72 0.76 -0.21 -9.40
CA ASP A 72 1.86 0.43 -8.68
C ASP A 72 2.04 -0.17 -7.27
N ILE A 73 0.94 -0.44 -6.56
CA ILE A 73 0.96 -1.12 -5.25
C ILE A 73 1.44 -2.57 -5.41
N ALA A 74 0.93 -3.30 -6.41
CA ALA A 74 1.33 -4.68 -6.68
C ALA A 74 2.83 -4.79 -7.04
N ARG A 75 3.37 -3.81 -7.75
CA ARG A 75 4.80 -3.75 -8.09
C ARG A 75 5.66 -3.60 -6.83
N THR A 76 5.31 -2.68 -5.93
CA THR A 76 6.08 -2.47 -4.70
C THR A 76 5.98 -3.68 -3.76
N LEU A 77 4.80 -4.32 -3.66
CA LEU A 77 4.62 -5.57 -2.93
C LEU A 77 5.53 -6.68 -3.48
N ARG A 78 5.63 -6.82 -4.80
CA ARG A 78 6.53 -7.80 -5.41
C ARG A 78 8.00 -7.57 -5.05
N TRP A 79 8.45 -6.33 -4.94
CA TRP A 79 9.83 -6.03 -4.50
C TRP A 79 10.07 -6.34 -3.02
N LEU A 80 9.03 -6.30 -2.19
CA LEU A 80 9.12 -6.80 -0.82
C LEU A 80 9.22 -8.32 -0.77
N GLU A 81 8.47 -9.02 -1.64
CA GLU A 81 8.46 -10.49 -1.72
C GLU A 81 9.69 -11.11 -2.39
N GLU A 82 10.29 -10.47 -3.41
CA GLU A 82 11.51 -10.99 -4.03
C GLU A 82 12.70 -10.87 -3.05
N GLN A 83 13.24 -12.04 -2.67
CA GLN A 83 14.43 -12.30 -1.86
C GLN A 83 15.55 -12.81 -2.78
#